data_AF-A0A1H6FCM0-F1
#
_entry.id   AF-A0A1H6FCM0-F1
#
_cell.length_a   1.000
_cell.length_b   1.000
_cell.length_c   1.000
_cell.angle_alpha   90.00
_cell.angle_beta   90.00
_cell.angle_gamma   90.00
#
_symmetry.space_group_name_H-M   'P 1'
#
loop_
_entity.id
_entity.type
_entity.pdbx_description
1 polymer ?
#
loop_
_entity_poly.entity_id
_entity_poly.type
_entity_poly.pdbx_seq_one_letter_code
_entity_poly.pdbx_strand_id
1 'polypeptide(L)'
;MQSVLDEFLGLWLDKNGNLLFIKPWNTGGVKVSFASGKTKAPVERGFMQQQLTIDVPGEFHEGFGELIVQFGPPYYGPQLHLRHEITDIYEGKPSLEPSHALVASAPKEKKEWLQWLEPLDDYVLVDDDRKEAVLSSYQLSST
;
A
#
# COMPACT_ATOMS: atom_id res chain seq x y z
N MET A 1 -2.50 5.11 -24.42
CA MET A 1 -2.96 4.04 -23.51
C MET A 1 -2.68 4.53 -22.11
N GLN A 2 -3.72 4.74 -21.32
CA GLN A 2 -3.61 4.92 -19.87
C GLN A 2 -3.07 3.60 -19.32
N SER A 3 -2.02 3.61 -18.50
CA SER A 3 -1.54 2.38 -17.87
C SER A 3 -2.56 1.97 -16.81
N VAL A 4 -2.89 0.68 -16.66
CA VAL A 4 -3.74 0.21 -15.55
C VAL A 4 -3.16 0.61 -14.18
N LEU A 5 -1.85 0.84 -14.11
CA LEU A 5 -1.18 1.38 -12.92
C LEU A 5 -1.63 2.79 -12.55
N ASP A 6 -2.15 3.58 -13.50
CA ASP A 6 -2.61 4.95 -13.25
C ASP A 6 -3.78 4.98 -12.26
N GLU A 7 -4.56 3.89 -12.17
CA GLU A 7 -5.67 3.72 -11.21
C GLU A 7 -5.18 3.59 -9.76
N PHE A 8 -3.93 3.17 -9.56
CA PHE A 8 -3.33 2.98 -8.25
C PHE A 8 -2.49 4.18 -7.80
N LEU A 9 -2.17 5.11 -8.70
CA LEU A 9 -1.34 6.26 -8.36
C LEU A 9 -2.06 7.21 -7.42
N GLY A 10 -1.40 7.61 -6.35
CA GLY A 10 -1.97 8.55 -5.40
C GLY A 10 -1.59 8.27 -3.96
N LEU A 11 -2.23 9.05 -3.09
CA LEU A 11 -2.10 8.92 -1.65
C LEU A 11 -3.37 8.28 -1.12
N TRP A 12 -3.23 7.16 -0.43
CA TRP A 12 -4.34 6.34 0.02
C TRP A 12 -4.26 6.19 1.53
N LEU A 13 -5.41 6.27 2.21
CA LEU A 13 -5.49 6.20 3.67
C LEU A 13 -6.63 5.26 4.07
N ASP A 14 -6.34 4.32 4.97
CA ASP A 14 -7.39 3.49 5.58
C ASP A 14 -8.00 4.19 6.82
N LYS A 15 -9.04 3.59 7.39
CA LYS A 15 -9.71 4.12 8.60
C LYS A 15 -8.83 4.08 9.87
N ASN A 16 -7.75 3.30 9.85
CA ASN A 16 -6.78 3.17 10.95
C ASN A 16 -5.62 4.16 10.83
N GLY A 17 -5.58 4.95 9.75
CA GLY A 17 -4.50 5.86 9.42
C GLY A 17 -3.29 5.21 8.77
N ASN A 18 -3.37 3.94 8.35
CA ASN A 18 -2.31 3.37 7.52
C ASN A 18 -2.31 4.08 6.16
N LEU A 19 -1.13 4.45 5.71
CA LEU A 19 -0.92 5.27 4.53
C LEU A 19 -0.13 4.49 3.49
N LEU A 20 -0.64 4.53 2.25
CA LEU A 20 0.08 4.09 1.04
C LEU A 20 0.26 5.28 0.12
N PHE A 21 1.49 5.60 -0.23
CA PHE A 21 1.79 6.60 -1.25
C PHE A 21 2.41 5.92 -2.47
N ILE A 22 1.66 5.88 -3.57
CA ILE A 22 2.01 5.12 -4.77
C ILE A 22 2.38 6.11 -5.88
N LYS A 23 3.62 6.02 -6.35
CA LYS A 23 4.19 6.89 -7.40
C LYS A 23 4.69 6.06 -8.59
N PRO A 24 4.76 6.63 -9.80
CA PRO A 24 5.46 6.00 -10.91
C PRO A 24 6.93 5.76 -10.54
N TRP A 25 7.51 4.65 -11.01
CA TRP A 25 8.92 4.35 -10.76
C TRP A 25 9.71 4.04 -12.04
N ASN A 26 9.31 2.99 -12.75
CA ASN A 26 9.93 2.53 -13.99
C ASN A 26 8.84 2.07 -14.98
N THR A 27 9.26 1.59 -16.15
CA THR A 27 8.30 1.13 -17.17
C THR A 27 7.55 -0.10 -16.63
N GLY A 28 6.27 0.08 -16.30
CA GLY A 28 5.42 -1.01 -15.82
C GLY A 28 5.48 -1.29 -14.31
N GLY A 29 6.10 -0.42 -13.51
CA GLY A 29 6.16 -0.57 -12.06
C GLY A 29 5.93 0.72 -11.29
N VAL A 30 5.51 0.56 -10.04
CA VAL A 30 5.28 1.66 -9.09
C VAL A 30 6.20 1.55 -7.89
N LYS A 31 6.39 2.69 -7.23
CA LYS A 31 7.11 2.86 -5.98
C LYS A 31 6.09 3.17 -4.90
N VAL A 32 6.06 2.36 -3.85
CA VAL A 32 5.08 2.45 -2.77
C VAL A 32 5.79 2.81 -1.47
N SER A 33 5.45 3.94 -0.87
CA SER A 33 5.87 4.29 0.49
C SER A 33 4.75 3.92 1.45
N PHE A 34 5.05 3.13 2.49
CA PHE A 34 4.08 2.77 3.52
C PHE A 34 4.42 3.43 4.86
N ALA A 35 3.41 3.96 5.55
CA ALA A 35 3.52 4.41 6.93
C ALA A 35 2.35 3.89 7.77
N SER A 36 2.62 3.44 8.99
CA SER A 36 1.57 2.92 9.88
C SER A 36 0.82 4.06 10.54
N GLY A 37 -0.51 3.95 10.63
CA GLY A 37 -1.35 4.91 11.36
C GLY A 37 -1.04 4.96 12.86
N LYS A 38 -0.53 3.86 13.42
CA LYS A 38 -0.18 3.75 14.85
C LYS A 38 1.04 4.60 15.20
N THR A 39 2.04 4.64 14.32
CA THR A 39 3.31 5.37 14.55
C THR A 39 3.38 6.70 13.80
N LYS A 40 2.52 6.88 12.79
CA LYS A 40 2.60 7.96 11.79
C LYS A 40 4.00 8.12 11.22
N ALA A 41 4.65 6.99 10.99
CA ALA A 41 6.00 6.91 10.46
C ALA A 41 6.15 5.65 9.61
N PRO A 42 7.10 5.63 8.67
CA PRO A 42 7.47 4.40 7.97
C PRO A 42 7.88 3.30 8.94
N VAL A 43 7.61 2.06 8.58
CA VAL A 43 7.89 0.91 9.46
C VAL A 43 9.33 0.47 9.28
N GLU A 44 10.13 0.45 10.35
CA GLU A 44 11.48 -0.11 10.35
C GLU A 44 11.46 -1.57 10.81
N ARG A 45 12.13 -2.50 10.09
CA ARG A 45 12.24 -3.90 10.54
C ARG A 45 13.63 -4.49 10.31
N GLY A 46 14.15 -5.17 11.34
CA GLY A 46 15.42 -5.90 11.29
C GLY A 46 15.47 -7.06 10.28
N PHE A 47 14.33 -7.63 9.89
CA PHE A 47 14.25 -8.65 8.82
C PHE A 47 14.45 -8.07 7.42
N MET A 48 14.17 -6.78 7.22
CA MET A 48 14.41 -6.02 5.99
C MET A 48 15.76 -5.30 6.05
N GLN A 49 16.78 -5.90 6.68
CA GLN A 49 18.08 -5.26 6.90
C GLN A 49 18.01 -3.90 7.63
N GLN A 50 16.99 -3.66 8.48
CA GLN A 50 16.74 -2.35 9.11
C GLN A 50 16.42 -1.21 8.11
N GLN A 51 16.05 -1.56 6.88
CA GLN A 51 15.54 -0.57 5.94
C GLN A 51 14.08 -0.26 6.31
N LEU A 52 13.78 1.04 6.40
CA LEU A 52 12.41 1.53 6.52
C LEU A 52 11.59 1.02 5.32
N THR A 53 10.30 0.69 5.49
CA THR A 53 9.37 0.32 4.41
C THR A 53 8.97 1.52 3.53
N ILE A 54 9.94 2.40 3.31
CA ILE A 54 9.86 3.49 2.37
C ILE A 54 10.26 2.89 1.04
N ASP A 55 9.44 3.11 0.01
CA ASP A 55 9.83 2.93 -1.38
C ASP A 55 10.02 1.48 -1.84
N VAL A 56 9.01 0.66 -1.61
CA VAL A 56 8.97 -0.74 -2.06
C VAL A 56 8.37 -0.87 -3.48
N PRO A 57 8.80 -1.87 -4.27
CA PRO A 57 8.26 -2.08 -5.61
C PRO A 57 6.81 -2.58 -5.57
N GLY A 58 6.01 -2.11 -6.51
CA GLY A 58 4.70 -2.66 -6.83
C GLY A 58 4.58 -3.03 -8.30
N GLU A 59 4.01 -4.20 -8.58
CA GLU A 59 3.79 -4.73 -9.93
C GLU A 59 2.31 -5.14 -10.11
N PHE A 60 1.74 -4.87 -11.28
CA PHE A 60 0.37 -5.27 -11.59
C PHE A 60 0.32 -6.71 -12.08
N HIS A 61 -0.59 -7.50 -11.50
CA HIS A 61 -0.82 -8.88 -11.91
C HIS A 61 -2.14 -9.01 -12.69
N GLU A 62 -2.04 -9.05 -14.02
CA GLU A 62 -3.19 -9.07 -14.93
C GLU A 62 -4.21 -10.19 -14.63
N GLY A 63 -3.75 -11.38 -14.25
CA GLY A 63 -4.63 -12.53 -13.99
C GLY A 63 -5.54 -12.35 -12.77
N PHE A 64 -5.20 -11.46 -11.84
CA PHE A 64 -5.99 -11.19 -10.63
C PHE A 64 -6.56 -9.77 -10.61
N GLY A 65 -6.08 -8.87 -11.48
CA GLY A 65 -6.49 -7.46 -11.44
C GLY A 65 -5.99 -6.73 -10.20
N GLU A 66 -4.84 -7.15 -9.66
CA GLU A 66 -4.31 -6.65 -8.38
C GLU A 66 -2.94 -5.99 -8.57
N LEU A 67 -2.70 -4.91 -7.84
CA LEU A 67 -1.35 -4.39 -7.60
C LEU A 67 -0.72 -5.17 -6.43
N ILE A 68 0.41 -5.82 -6.68
CA ILE A 68 1.15 -6.58 -5.68
C ILE A 68 2.32 -5.72 -5.19
N VAL A 69 2.27 -5.31 -3.93
CA VAL A 69 3.30 -4.53 -3.25
C VAL A 69 4.19 -5.48 -2.43
N GLN A 70 5.47 -5.54 -2.78
CA GLN A 70 6.43 -6.49 -2.19
C GLN A 70 7.25 -5.81 -1.10
N PHE A 71 6.91 -6.03 0.16
CA PHE A 71 7.56 -5.35 1.28
C PHE A 71 8.93 -5.91 1.66
N GLY A 72 9.30 -7.10 1.16
CA GLY A 72 10.58 -7.76 1.47
C GLY A 72 11.20 -8.53 0.31
N PRO A 73 12.07 -9.53 0.57
CA PRO A 73 12.74 -10.26 -0.50
C PRO A 73 11.73 -10.81 -1.53
N PRO A 74 12.01 -10.70 -2.85
CA PRO A 74 11.11 -11.23 -3.87
C PRO A 74 10.70 -12.67 -3.57
N TYR A 75 9.42 -13.00 -3.73
CA TYR A 75 8.83 -14.33 -3.52
C TYR A 75 8.83 -14.89 -2.08
N TYR A 76 9.58 -14.27 -1.16
CA TYR A 76 9.72 -14.76 0.21
C TYR A 76 9.22 -13.78 1.27
N GLY A 77 9.23 -12.48 0.98
CA GLY A 77 8.78 -11.42 1.88
C GLY A 77 7.25 -11.24 1.91
N PRO A 78 6.73 -10.47 2.88
CA PRO A 78 5.32 -10.10 2.93
C PRO A 78 4.90 -9.32 1.68
N GLN A 79 3.70 -9.63 1.19
CA GLN A 79 3.08 -8.99 0.04
C GLN A 79 1.74 -8.40 0.46
N LEU A 80 1.42 -7.23 -0.07
CA LEU A 80 0.09 -6.63 0.00
C LEU A 80 -0.48 -6.61 -1.42
N HIS A 81 -1.60 -7.27 -1.61
CA HIS A 81 -2.31 -7.30 -2.87
C HIS A 81 -3.48 -6.32 -2.77
N LEU A 82 -3.57 -5.41 -3.74
CA LEU A 82 -4.53 -4.31 -3.74
C LEU A 82 -5.37 -4.39 -5.00
N ARG A 83 -6.69 -4.44 -4.85
CA ARG A 83 -7.63 -4.32 -5.95
C ARG A 83 -8.20 -2.90 -5.99
N HIS A 84 -8.14 -2.25 -7.15
CA HIS A 84 -8.77 -0.96 -7.34
C HIS A 84 -10.27 -1.14 -7.58
N GLU A 85 -11.08 -0.40 -6.83
CA GLU A 85 -12.54 -0.39 -6.97
C GLU A 85 -13.09 1.04 -6.87
N ILE A 86 -14.29 1.22 -7.44
CA ILE A 86 -15.13 2.40 -7.21
C ILE A 86 -16.48 1.87 -6.77
N THR A 87 -16.85 2.14 -5.52
CA THR A 87 -18.09 1.65 -4.91
C THR A 87 -18.88 2.78 -4.27
N ASP A 88 -20.18 2.57 -4.07
CA ASP A 88 -21.04 3.53 -3.36
C ASP A 88 -20.75 3.60 -1.86
N ILE A 89 -20.00 2.64 -1.30
CA ILE A 89 -19.60 2.59 0.12
C ILE A 89 -18.80 3.84 0.49
N TYR A 90 -17.97 4.32 -0.44
CA TYR A 90 -17.13 5.50 -0.28
C TYR A 90 -17.65 6.68 -1.11
N GLU A 91 -18.97 6.78 -1.30
CA GLU A 91 -19.61 7.88 -2.03
C GLU A 91 -19.09 8.02 -3.48
N GLY A 92 -18.73 6.90 -4.11
CA GLY A 92 -18.15 6.87 -5.46
C GLY A 92 -16.67 7.27 -5.52
N LYS A 93 -15.98 7.41 -4.38
CA LYS A 93 -14.53 7.60 -4.35
C LYS A 93 -13.79 6.30 -4.70
N PRO A 94 -12.63 6.40 -5.38
CA PRO A 94 -11.74 5.25 -5.56
C PRO A 94 -11.28 4.67 -4.21
N SER A 95 -11.20 3.35 -4.16
CA SER A 95 -10.67 2.60 -3.03
C SER A 95 -9.71 1.49 -3.48
N LEU A 96 -8.77 1.15 -2.61
CA LEU A 96 -7.93 -0.04 -2.74
C LEU A 96 -8.32 -1.05 -1.67
N GLU A 97 -8.89 -2.18 -2.09
CA GLU A 97 -9.26 -3.29 -1.23
C GLU A 97 -8.06 -4.24 -1.06
N PRO A 98 -7.60 -4.50 0.17
CA PRO A 98 -6.58 -5.51 0.44
C PRO A 98 -7.10 -6.93 0.21
N SER A 99 -6.37 -7.77 -0.51
CA SER A 99 -6.73 -9.18 -0.71
C SER A 99 -6.61 -9.96 0.60
N HIS A 100 -7.75 -10.19 1.27
CA HIS A 100 -7.82 -10.94 2.53
C HIS A 100 -7.45 -12.44 2.38
N ALA A 101 -7.60 -12.99 1.18
CA ALA A 101 -7.38 -14.41 0.88
C ALA A 101 -5.93 -14.85 1.15
N LEU A 102 -4.96 -13.99 0.83
CA LEU A 102 -3.54 -14.29 0.99
C LEU A 102 -3.09 -14.22 2.44
N VAL A 103 -3.64 -13.29 3.22
CA VAL A 103 -3.34 -13.16 4.65
C VAL A 103 -3.88 -14.35 5.45
N ALA A 104 -5.08 -14.84 5.11
CA ALA A 104 -5.67 -15.99 5.78
C ALA A 104 -4.88 -17.30 5.57
N SER A 105 -4.36 -17.50 4.36
CA SER A 105 -3.61 -18.69 3.94
C SER A 105 -2.12 -18.70 4.34
N ALA A 106 -1.59 -17.57 4.81
CA ALA A 106 -0.18 -17.44 5.13
C ALA A 106 0.22 -18.30 6.36
N PRO A 107 1.43 -18.92 6.37
CA PRO A 107 1.98 -19.56 7.57
C PRO A 107 2.05 -18.59 8.77
N LYS A 108 2.00 -19.10 10.00
CA LYS A 108 2.01 -18.28 11.23
C LYS A 108 3.16 -17.25 11.26
N GLU A 109 4.36 -17.67 10.86
CA GLU A 109 5.53 -16.80 10.74
C GLU A 109 5.28 -15.62 9.79
N LYS A 110 4.62 -15.87 8.65
CA LYS A 110 4.26 -14.83 7.68
C LYS A 110 3.12 -13.93 8.17
N LYS A 111 2.20 -14.45 9.00
CA LYS A 111 1.12 -13.64 9.62
C LYS A 111 1.67 -12.61 10.61
N GLU A 112 2.71 -12.95 11.36
CA GLU A 112 3.42 -11.98 12.22
C GLU A 112 4.01 -10.82 11.40
N TRP A 113 4.42 -11.09 10.16
CA TRP A 113 4.87 -10.05 9.24
C TRP A 113 3.77 -9.16 8.70
N LEU A 114 2.48 -9.46 8.92
CA LEU A 114 1.36 -8.68 8.38
C LEU A 114 0.65 -7.86 9.47
N GLN A 115 0.99 -8.04 10.75
CA GLN A 115 0.35 -7.33 11.88
C GLN A 115 0.43 -5.80 11.81
N TRP A 116 1.38 -5.25 11.06
CA TRP A 116 1.51 -3.80 10.85
C TRP A 116 0.56 -3.27 9.77
N LEU A 117 0.09 -4.14 8.87
CA LEU A 117 -1.03 -3.89 7.96
C LEU A 117 -2.38 -4.13 8.64
N GLU A 118 -2.40 -4.69 9.85
CA GLU A 118 -3.65 -5.02 10.54
C GLU A 118 -4.20 -3.86 11.41
N PRO A 119 -5.53 -3.63 11.36
CA PRO A 119 -6.49 -4.37 10.54
C PRO A 119 -6.40 -3.99 9.06
N LEU A 120 -6.59 -4.98 8.18
CA LEU A 120 -6.71 -4.75 6.76
C LEU A 120 -8.07 -4.12 6.51
N ASP A 121 -8.05 -2.86 6.13
CA ASP A 121 -9.22 -2.09 5.73
C ASP A 121 -8.95 -1.45 4.37
N ASP A 122 -10.03 -1.14 3.66
CA ASP A 122 -9.93 -0.47 2.38
C ASP A 122 -9.26 0.89 2.55
N TYR A 123 -8.36 1.18 1.63
CA TYR A 123 -7.74 2.48 1.55
C TYR A 123 -8.56 3.37 0.63
N VAL A 124 -8.90 4.57 1.07
CA VAL A 124 -9.62 5.55 0.25
C VAL A 124 -8.65 6.59 -0.28
N LEU A 125 -8.84 6.99 -1.53
CA LEU A 125 -8.01 8.02 -2.16
C LEU A 125 -8.14 9.35 -1.40
N VAL A 126 -7.00 9.94 -1.04
CA VAL A 126 -6.93 11.25 -0.40
C VAL A 126 -7.08 12.33 -1.45
N ASP A 127 -8.02 13.24 -1.21
CA ASP A 127 -8.28 14.41 -2.05
C ASP A 127 -7.01 15.29 -2.20
N ASP A 128 -6.81 15.87 -3.40
CA ASP A 128 -5.58 16.60 -3.76
C ASP A 128 -5.23 17.74 -2.80
N ASP A 129 -6.24 18.47 -2.33
CA ASP A 129 -6.10 19.60 -1.40
C ASP A 129 -5.61 19.17 -0.01
N ARG A 130 -5.71 17.88 0.32
CA ARG A 130 -5.31 17.31 1.61
C ARG A 130 -3.97 16.57 1.57
N LYS A 131 -3.43 16.27 0.38
CA LYS A 131 -2.25 15.40 0.22
C LYS A 131 -1.03 15.87 1.01
N GLU A 132 -0.66 17.14 0.88
CA GLU A 132 0.52 17.71 1.55
C GLU A 132 0.39 17.71 3.09
N ALA A 133 -0.81 18.03 3.59
CA ALA A 133 -1.10 18.00 5.02
C ALA A 133 -1.00 16.57 5.59
N VAL A 134 -1.51 15.59 4.84
CA VAL A 134 -1.41 14.17 5.21
C VAL A 134 0.06 13.74 5.19
N LEU A 135 0.79 13.89 4.08
CA LEU A 135 2.20 13.49 3.98
C LEU A 135 3.07 14.07 5.10
N SER A 136 2.91 15.37 5.38
CA SER A 136 3.62 16.07 6.47
C SER A 136 3.34 15.42 7.84
N SER A 137 2.12 14.93 8.07
CA SER A 137 1.76 14.27 9.33
C SER A 137 2.37 12.87 9.50
N TYR A 138 2.87 12.26 8.41
CA TYR A 138 3.51 10.93 8.39
C TYR A 138 5.03 10.98 8.21
N GLN A 139 5.64 12.17 8.29
CA GLN A 139 7.08 12.36 8.04
C GLN A 139 7.52 11.88 6.65
N LEU A 140 6.61 11.86 5.68
CA LEU A 140 6.88 11.50 4.29
C LEU A 140 7.03 12.78 3.47
N SER A 141 7.97 12.80 2.53
CA SER A 141 8.12 13.89 1.57
C SER A 141 7.48 13.52 0.23
N SER A 142 6.92 14.53 -0.46
CA SER A 142 6.34 14.39 -1.80
C SER A 142 7.38 14.23 -2.92
N THR A 143 8.68 14.19 -2.59
CA THR A 143 9.81 14.23 -3.53
C THR A 143 9.97 12.99 -4.39
#